data_AF-A0A9R0B302-F1
#
_entry.id   AF-A0A9R0B302-F1
#
_cell.length_a   1.000
_cell.length_b   1.000
_cell.length_c   1.000
_cell.angle_alpha   90.00
_cell.angle_beta   90.00
_cell.angle_gamma   90.00
#
_symmetry.space_group_name_H-M   'P 1'
#
loop_
_entity.id
_entity.type
_entity.pdbx_description
1 polymer ?
#
loop_
_entity_poly.entity_id
_entity_poly.type
_entity_poly.pdbx_seq_one_letter_code
_entity_poly.pdbx_strand_id
1 'polypeptide(L)'
;MSTALEVTGFFMCLVGWIVTGLAVANDYWKISSVQGTVIISNRLYENLWHACGEDSSGKANCQDFQSMLALPVHIQACRALTIITLILGLVGIILSTMGLKCIKIGSKTDESKGKTMVIGGIIFILAGLCTMVAVSWYAARIVAEFNDPFYGGVK
;
A
#
# COMPACT_ATOMS: atom_id res chain seq x y z
N MET A 1 3.21 -30.50 9.86
CA MET A 1 2.54 -29.34 9.22
C MET A 1 1.62 -29.85 8.12
N SER A 2 0.34 -29.49 8.17
CA SER A 2 -0.66 -29.89 7.18
C SER A 2 -0.48 -29.08 5.89
N THR A 3 -0.45 -29.76 4.74
CA THR A 3 -0.32 -29.14 3.40
C THR A 3 -1.44 -28.15 3.12
N ALA A 4 -2.65 -28.41 3.62
CA ALA A 4 -3.78 -27.52 3.47
C ALA A 4 -3.52 -26.14 4.10
N LEU A 5 -2.98 -26.09 5.33
CA LEU A 5 -2.69 -24.84 6.03
C LEU A 5 -1.59 -24.04 5.33
N GLU A 6 -0.56 -24.74 4.85
CA GLU A 6 0.56 -24.14 4.10
C GLU A 6 0.07 -23.46 2.81
N VAL A 7 -0.76 -24.15 2.03
CA VAL A 7 -1.30 -23.65 0.76
C VAL A 7 -2.28 -22.50 0.99
N THR A 8 -3.22 -22.64 1.93
CA THR A 8 -4.18 -21.57 2.26
C THR A 8 -3.45 -20.31 2.75
N GLY A 9 -2.46 -20.47 3.63
CA GLY A 9 -1.66 -19.34 4.12
C GLY A 9 -0.91 -18.62 3.01
N PHE A 10 -0.31 -19.38 2.08
CA PHE A 10 0.35 -18.82 0.90
C PHE A 10 -0.61 -18.00 0.02
N PHE A 11 -1.81 -18.54 -0.28
CA PHE A 11 -2.80 -17.81 -1.07
C PHE A 11 -3.28 -16.55 -0.35
N MET A 12 -3.48 -16.58 0.97
CA MET A 12 -3.87 -15.41 1.74
C MET A 12 -2.79 -14.31 1.67
N CYS A 13 -1.51 -14.68 1.74
CA CYS A 13 -0.39 -13.75 1.58
C CYS A 13 -0.30 -13.18 0.15
N LEU A 14 -0.54 -14.01 -0.87
CA LEU A 14 -0.58 -13.56 -2.27
C LEU A 14 -1.70 -12.55 -2.51
N VAL A 15 -2.91 -12.83 -2.03
CA VAL A 15 -4.04 -11.90 -2.14
C VAL A 15 -3.73 -10.60 -1.41
N GLY A 16 -3.18 -10.66 -0.18
CA GLY A 16 -2.78 -9.47 0.56
C GLY A 16 -1.73 -8.62 -0.16
N TRP A 17 -0.77 -9.25 -0.82
CA TRP A 17 0.23 -8.56 -1.62
C TRP A 17 -0.38 -7.88 -2.86
N ILE A 18 -1.27 -8.56 -3.59
CA ILE A 18 -2.00 -7.98 -4.73
C ILE A 18 -2.84 -6.79 -4.29
N VAL A 19 -3.61 -6.93 -3.20
CA VAL A 19 -4.43 -5.85 -2.65
C VAL A 19 -3.56 -4.64 -2.26
N THR A 20 -2.38 -4.88 -1.69
CA THR A 20 -1.44 -3.79 -1.38
C THR A 20 -0.94 -3.10 -2.65
N GLY A 21 -0.62 -3.84 -3.71
CA GLY A 21 -0.24 -3.27 -5.00
C GLY A 21 -1.36 -2.42 -5.62
N LEU A 22 -2.60 -2.92 -5.58
CA LEU A 22 -3.77 -2.17 -6.04
C LEU A 22 -4.01 -0.92 -5.21
N ALA A 23 -3.82 -0.98 -3.88
CA ALA A 23 -3.92 0.20 -3.01
C ALA A 23 -2.88 1.26 -3.39
N VAL A 24 -1.63 0.88 -3.65
CA VAL A 24 -0.57 1.84 -4.07
C VAL A 24 -0.88 2.51 -5.41
N ALA A 25 -1.53 1.80 -6.32
CA ALA A 25 -1.95 2.31 -7.61
C ALA A 25 -3.32 3.05 -7.57
N ASN A 26 -4.02 3.02 -6.44
CA ASN A 26 -5.33 3.64 -6.32
C ASN A 26 -5.21 5.17 -6.22
N ASP A 27 -6.06 5.89 -6.95
CA ASP A 27 -6.04 7.36 -6.99
C ASP A 27 -6.70 8.03 -5.79
N TYR A 28 -7.41 7.25 -4.96
CA TYR A 28 -8.32 7.72 -3.93
C TYR A 28 -7.78 7.46 -2.52
N TRP A 29 -6.56 7.92 -2.23
CA TRP A 29 -6.03 7.85 -0.86
C TRP A 29 -6.60 8.96 0.03
N LYS A 30 -6.78 10.15 -0.54
CA LYS A 30 -7.42 11.30 0.10
C LYS A 30 -8.37 11.94 -0.89
N ILE A 31 -9.56 12.31 -0.42
CA ILE A 31 -10.58 12.99 -1.22
C ILE A 31 -11.04 14.20 -0.42
N SER A 32 -11.10 15.38 -1.06
CA SER A 32 -11.64 16.59 -0.45
C SER A 32 -13.16 16.47 -0.28
N SER A 33 -13.67 16.90 0.87
CA SER A 33 -15.08 17.21 1.05
C SER A 33 -15.45 18.45 0.22
N VAL A 34 -16.51 18.35 -0.58
CA VAL A 34 -16.94 19.48 -1.42
C VAL A 34 -17.56 20.55 -0.53
N GLN A 35 -16.77 21.55 -0.12
CA GLN A 35 -17.26 22.79 0.48
C GLN A 35 -16.72 24.00 -0.26
N GLY A 36 -17.46 24.43 -1.29
CA GLY A 36 -17.23 25.68 -2.01
C GLY A 36 -18.47 26.06 -2.83
N THR A 37 -18.75 27.36 -2.93
CA THR A 37 -19.87 27.93 -3.70
C THR A 37 -19.81 27.49 -5.18
N VAL A 38 -20.99 27.31 -5.78
CA VAL A 38 -21.33 26.74 -7.12
C VAL A 38 -20.44 27.17 -8.32
N ILE A 39 -19.56 28.17 -8.17
CA ILE A 39 -18.76 28.74 -9.26
C ILE A 39 -17.36 28.09 -9.39
N ILE A 40 -16.81 27.43 -8.35
CA ILE A 40 -15.50 26.73 -8.40
C ILE A 40 -15.56 25.43 -7.58
N SER A 41 -16.52 24.55 -7.87
CA SER A 41 -16.61 23.25 -7.21
C SER A 41 -15.65 22.25 -7.88
N ASN A 42 -14.45 22.12 -7.34
CA ASN A 42 -13.50 21.10 -7.79
C ASN A 42 -13.47 19.93 -6.80
N ARG A 43 -13.69 18.71 -7.30
CA ARG A 43 -13.43 17.49 -6.51
C ARG A 43 -11.93 17.21 -6.59
N LEU A 44 -11.23 17.35 -5.48
CA LEU A 44 -9.81 17.05 -5.40
C LEU A 44 -9.62 15.65 -4.81
N TYR A 45 -8.82 14.84 -5.48
CA TYR A 45 -8.39 13.54 -4.98
C TYR A 45 -6.91 13.36 -5.26
N GLU A 46 -6.20 12.78 -4.30
CA GLU A 46 -4.77 12.57 -4.40
C GLU A 46 -4.41 11.16 -3.94
N ASN A 47 -3.35 10.63 -4.56
CA ASN A 47 -2.69 9.42 -4.13
C ASN A 47 -1.26 9.72 -3.71
N LEU A 48 -0.45 8.68 -3.55
CA LEU A 48 0.95 8.85 -3.21
C LEU A 48 1.74 9.55 -4.30
N TRP A 49 1.36 9.48 -5.58
CA TRP A 49 2.19 9.80 -6.76
C TRP A 49 1.79 11.09 -7.48
N HIS A 50 0.50 11.39 -7.51
CA HIS A 50 -0.09 12.53 -8.18
C HIS A 50 -1.33 13.04 -7.46
N ALA A 51 -1.72 14.26 -7.81
CA ALA A 51 -2.99 14.87 -7.40
C ALA A 51 -3.84 15.15 -8.64
N CYS A 52 -5.15 14.99 -8.49
CA CYS A 52 -6.12 15.23 -9.55
C CYS A 52 -7.24 16.14 -9.07
N GLY A 53 -7.73 16.99 -9.96
CA GLY A 53 -8.90 17.83 -9.75
C GLY A 53 -9.92 17.64 -10.87
N GLU A 54 -11.17 17.37 -10.50
CA GLU A 54 -12.29 17.32 -11.43
C GLU A 54 -13.08 18.64 -11.35
N ASP A 55 -13.13 19.37 -12.47
CA ASP A 55 -13.89 20.62 -12.61
C ASP A 55 -15.39 20.36 -12.78
N SER A 56 -16.23 21.39 -12.66
CA SER A 56 -17.70 21.30 -12.87
C SER A 56 -18.13 20.79 -14.25
N SER A 57 -17.23 20.79 -15.24
CA SER A 57 -17.43 20.20 -16.57
C SER A 57 -17.18 18.69 -16.63
N GLY A 58 -16.83 18.05 -15.51
CA GLY A 58 -16.50 16.61 -15.43
C GLY A 58 -15.14 16.24 -16.03
N LYS A 59 -14.27 17.23 -16.28
CA LYS A 59 -12.90 16.99 -16.78
C LYS A 59 -11.96 16.85 -15.59
N ALA A 60 -11.29 15.70 -15.50
CA ALA A 60 -10.22 15.45 -14.54
C ALA A 60 -8.88 15.90 -15.11
N ASN A 61 -8.19 16.79 -14.38
CA ASN A 61 -6.82 17.20 -14.66
C ASN A 61 -5.91 16.66 -13.56
N CYS A 62 -4.99 15.77 -13.93
CA CYS A 62 -4.03 15.14 -13.01
C CYS A 62 -2.63 15.71 -13.21
N GLN A 63 -1.93 15.95 -12.11
CA GLN A 63 -0.56 16.45 -12.10
C GLN A 63 0.30 15.62 -11.15
N ASP A 64 1.42 15.11 -11.67
CA ASP A 64 2.42 14.41 -10.87
C ASP A 64 3.11 15.35 -9.90
N PHE A 65 3.47 14.85 -8.72
CA PHE A 65 4.26 15.61 -7.75
C PHE A 65 5.69 15.82 -8.26
N GLN A 66 5.95 16.97 -8.89
CA GLN A 66 7.19 17.25 -9.63
C GLN A 66 8.44 17.42 -8.75
N SER A 67 8.30 17.66 -7.45
CA SER A 67 9.43 17.92 -6.56
C SER A 67 9.29 17.22 -5.22
N MET A 68 10.24 16.34 -4.90
CA MET A 68 10.33 15.66 -3.60
C MET A 68 10.47 16.66 -2.43
N LEU A 69 11.05 17.84 -2.67
CA LEU A 69 11.31 18.85 -1.64
C LEU A 69 10.08 19.68 -1.24
N ALA A 70 9.08 19.77 -2.13
CA ALA A 70 7.83 20.47 -1.86
C ALA A 70 6.75 19.54 -1.28
N LEU A 71 7.00 18.22 -1.29
CA LEU A 71 6.05 17.22 -0.84
C LEU A 71 6.17 17.01 0.68
N PRO A 72 5.05 16.94 1.42
CA PRO A 72 5.12 16.77 2.86
C PRO A 72 5.76 15.42 3.22
N VAL A 73 6.62 15.44 4.24
CA VAL A 73 7.50 14.31 4.61
C VAL A 73 6.76 13.00 4.84
N HIS A 74 5.51 13.06 5.32
CA HIS A 74 4.69 11.88 5.58
C HIS A 74 4.34 11.12 4.28
N ILE A 75 4.11 11.82 3.16
CA ILE A 75 3.84 11.19 1.86
C ILE A 75 5.09 10.47 1.35
N GLN A 76 6.26 11.10 1.49
CA GLN A 76 7.53 10.48 1.10
C GLN A 76 7.83 9.23 1.94
N ALA A 77 7.56 9.27 3.25
CA ALA A 77 7.70 8.11 4.12
C ALA A 77 6.70 7.00 3.75
N CYS A 78 5.44 7.34 3.43
CA CYS A 78 4.45 6.37 2.97
C CYS A 78 4.83 5.73 1.62
N ARG A 79 5.41 6.51 0.68
CA ARG A 79 5.99 5.97 -0.57
C ARG A 79 7.09 4.96 -0.28
N ALA A 80 8.05 5.32 0.59
CA ALA A 80 9.15 4.43 0.92
C ALA A 80 8.63 3.13 1.58
N LEU A 81 7.73 3.24 2.55
CA LEU A 81 7.15 2.08 3.24
C LEU A 81 6.36 1.16 2.29
N THR A 82 5.55 1.72 1.39
CA THR A 82 4.78 0.93 0.43
C THR A 82 5.67 0.22 -0.59
N ILE A 83 6.71 0.87 -1.12
CA ILE A 83 7.71 0.24 -1.99
C ILE A 83 8.43 -0.90 -1.24
N ILE A 84 8.87 -0.66 0.00
CA ILE A 84 9.52 -1.68 0.82
C ILE A 84 8.59 -2.87 1.03
N THR A 85 7.31 -2.66 1.33
CA THR A 85 6.33 -3.75 1.42
C THR A 85 6.26 -4.54 0.11
N LEU A 86 6.19 -3.88 -1.05
CA LEU A 86 6.09 -4.59 -2.32
C LEU A 86 7.33 -5.46 -2.59
N ILE A 87 8.53 -4.94 -2.31
CA ILE A 87 9.79 -5.68 -2.44
C ILE A 87 9.84 -6.86 -1.46
N LEU A 88 9.56 -6.62 -0.18
CA LEU A 88 9.53 -7.69 0.83
C LEU A 88 8.49 -8.75 0.49
N GLY A 89 7.32 -8.35 0.03
CA GLY A 89 6.27 -9.27 -0.42
C GLY A 89 6.70 -10.11 -1.61
N LEU A 90 7.37 -9.54 -2.61
CA LEU A 90 7.94 -10.31 -3.73
C LEU A 90 8.97 -11.35 -3.24
N VAL A 91 9.87 -10.96 -2.36
CA VAL A 91 10.84 -11.89 -1.74
C VAL A 91 10.11 -12.98 -0.95
N GLY A 92 9.07 -12.61 -0.20
CA GLY A 92 8.20 -13.53 0.54
C GLY A 92 7.50 -14.54 -0.37
N ILE A 93 7.00 -14.12 -1.53
CA ILE A 93 6.39 -14.99 -2.54
C ILE A 93 7.41 -16.00 -3.06
N ILE A 94 8.62 -15.55 -3.42
CA ILE A 94 9.67 -16.42 -3.96
C ILE A 94 10.06 -17.49 -2.92
N LEU A 95 10.33 -17.07 -1.69
CA LEU A 95 10.72 -17.98 -0.60
C LEU A 95 9.59 -18.95 -0.24
N SER A 96 8.35 -18.48 -0.16
CA SER A 96 7.20 -19.33 0.16
C SER A 96 6.92 -20.34 -0.96
N THR A 97 7.09 -19.94 -2.22
CA THR A 97 6.99 -20.85 -3.37
C THR A 97 8.03 -21.96 -3.31
N MET A 98 9.28 -21.64 -2.94
CA MET A 98 10.33 -22.65 -2.76
C MET A 98 10.13 -23.53 -1.52
N GLY A 99 9.36 -23.06 -0.53
CA GLY A 99 9.08 -23.76 0.74
C GLY A 99 7.88 -24.70 0.71
N LEU A 100 6.99 -24.58 -0.29
CA LEU A 100 5.79 -25.42 -0.41
C LEU A 100 6.15 -26.89 -0.67
N LYS A 101 5.48 -27.81 0.04
CA LYS A 101 5.68 -29.26 -0.14
C LYS A 101 5.26 -29.78 -1.52
N CYS A 102 4.24 -29.16 -2.13
CA CYS A 102 3.75 -29.52 -3.46
C CYS A 102 4.74 -29.15 -4.58
N ILE A 103 5.68 -28.24 -4.33
CA ILE A 103 6.67 -27.79 -5.30
C ILE A 103 7.99 -28.56 -5.07
N LYS A 104 8.39 -29.37 -6.06
CA LYS A 104 9.69 -30.07 -6.07
C LYS A 104 10.72 -29.24 -6.84
N ILE A 105 11.30 -28.24 -6.18
CA ILE A 105 12.48 -27.52 -6.67
C ILE A 105 13.73 -28.09 -5.96
N GLY A 106 14.50 -28.89 -6.69
CA GLY A 106 15.72 -29.56 -6.20
C GLY A 106 15.49 -30.71 -5.21
N SER A 107 16.58 -31.38 -4.82
CA SER A 107 16.62 -32.46 -3.82
C SER A 107 16.69 -31.92 -2.38
N LYS A 108 15.83 -30.96 -2.04
CA LYS A 108 15.78 -30.37 -0.69
C LYS A 108 14.98 -31.26 0.27
N THR A 109 15.50 -31.45 1.49
CA THR A 109 14.81 -32.18 2.57
C THR A 109 13.59 -31.39 3.07
N ASP A 110 12.57 -32.09 3.58
CA ASP A 110 11.35 -31.46 4.09
C ASP A 110 11.62 -30.47 5.24
N GLU A 111 12.67 -30.70 6.03
CA GLU A 111 13.12 -29.78 7.08
C GLU A 111 13.59 -28.43 6.50
N SER A 112 14.37 -28.47 5.41
CA SER A 112 14.87 -27.25 4.75
C SER A 112 13.75 -26.45 4.08
N LYS A 113 12.72 -27.13 3.55
CA LYS A 113 11.50 -26.50 3.03
C LYS A 113 10.72 -25.82 4.14
N GLY A 114 10.55 -26.49 5.28
CA GLY A 114 9.91 -25.92 6.46
C GLY A 114 10.60 -24.64 6.96
N LYS A 115 11.94 -24.65 7.06
CA LYS A 115 12.73 -23.44 7.41
C LYS A 115 12.50 -22.29 6.43
N THR A 116 12.54 -22.59 5.13
CA THR A 116 12.31 -21.57 4.08
C THR A 116 10.89 -20.98 4.18
N MET A 117 9.89 -21.82 4.47
CA MET A 117 8.50 -21.38 4.63
C MET A 117 8.31 -20.47 5.85
N VAL A 118 8.95 -20.80 6.98
CA VAL A 118 8.93 -19.93 8.17
C VAL A 118 9.56 -18.57 7.89
N ILE A 119 10.70 -18.54 7.19
CA ILE A 119 11.36 -17.28 6.80
C ILE A 119 10.45 -16.46 5.86
N GLY A 120 9.84 -17.11 4.87
CA GLY A 120 8.87 -16.46 3.97
C GLY A 120 7.69 -15.85 4.72
N GLY A 121 7.14 -16.56 5.70
CA GLY A 121 6.08 -16.06 6.57
C GLY A 121 6.49 -14.85 7.40
N ILE A 122 7.68 -14.86 8.00
CA ILE A 122 8.22 -13.72 8.77
C ILE A 122 8.35 -12.48 7.87
N ILE A 123 8.85 -12.66 6.64
CA ILE A 123 8.98 -11.57 5.67
C ILE A 123 7.62 -10.99 5.29
N PHE A 124 6.60 -11.83 5.07
CA PHE A 124 5.24 -11.35 4.83
C PHE A 124 4.64 -10.60 6.02
N ILE A 125 4.93 -11.02 7.26
CA ILE A 125 4.50 -10.29 8.46
C ILE A 125 5.15 -8.91 8.51
N LEU A 126 6.47 -8.83 8.29
CA LEU A 126 7.18 -7.55 8.24
C LEU A 126 6.63 -6.63 7.13
N ALA A 127 6.38 -7.19 5.95
CA ALA A 127 5.78 -6.47 4.83
C ALA A 127 4.38 -5.94 5.21
N GLY A 128 3.54 -6.76 5.84
CA GLY A 128 2.21 -6.35 6.32
C GLY A 128 2.28 -5.23 7.36
N LEU A 129 3.23 -5.30 8.31
CA LEU A 129 3.45 -4.25 9.31
C LEU A 129 3.87 -2.93 8.66
N CYS A 130 4.75 -2.94 7.67
CA CYS A 130 5.16 -1.75 6.93
C CYS A 130 3.97 -1.06 6.24
N THR A 131 3.09 -1.82 5.57
CA THR A 131 1.89 -1.26 4.94
C THR A 131 0.88 -0.75 5.97
N MET A 132 0.68 -1.48 7.07
CA MET A 132 -0.20 -1.04 8.15
C MET A 132 0.26 0.31 8.70
N VAL A 133 1.56 0.46 8.99
CA VAL A 133 2.12 1.73 9.46
C VAL A 133 1.93 2.85 8.41
N ALA A 134 2.19 2.59 7.13
CA ALA A 134 2.03 3.58 6.07
C ALA A 134 0.58 4.09 5.97
N VAL A 135 -0.38 3.17 5.86
CA VAL A 135 -1.81 3.52 5.70
C VAL A 135 -2.37 4.15 6.97
N SER A 136 -2.07 3.60 8.15
CA SER A 136 -2.52 4.17 9.43
C SER A 136 -1.95 5.55 9.69
N TRP A 137 -0.67 5.79 9.37
CA TRP A 137 -0.07 7.10 9.53
C TRP A 137 -0.69 8.12 8.57
N TYR A 138 -0.86 7.75 7.29
CA TYR A 138 -1.52 8.60 6.30
C TYR A 138 -2.95 8.98 6.73
N ALA A 139 -3.76 8.00 7.15
CA ALA A 139 -5.11 8.23 7.63
C ALA A 139 -5.15 9.11 8.89
N ALA A 140 -4.26 8.88 9.86
CA ALA A 140 -4.18 9.70 11.07
C ALA A 140 -3.86 11.18 10.75
N ARG A 141 -3.02 11.43 9.73
CA ARG A 141 -2.71 12.80 9.27
C ARG A 141 -3.93 13.46 8.64
N ILE A 142 -4.69 12.77 7.79
CA ILE A 142 -5.93 13.31 7.22
C ILE A 142 -6.92 13.68 8.32
N VAL A 143 -7.11 12.79 9.31
CA VAL A 143 -8.04 13.06 10.42
C VAL A 143 -7.58 14.25 11.27
N ALA A 144 -6.27 14.39 11.51
CA ALA A 144 -5.72 15.54 12.23
C ALA A 144 -5.93 16.85 11.44
N GLU A 145 -5.63 16.86 10.14
CA GLU A 145 -5.83 18.01 9.24
C GLU A 145 -7.30 18.41 9.14
N PHE A 146 -8.22 17.43 9.06
CA PHE A 146 -9.65 17.70 8.99
C PHE A 146 -10.21 18.37 10.25
N ASN A 147 -9.70 17.98 11.43
CA ASN A 147 -10.16 18.49 12.73
C ASN A 147 -9.44 19.77 13.18
N ASP A 148 -8.36 20.17 12.51
CA ASP A 148 -7.65 21.39 12.86
C ASP A 148 -8.44 22.64 12.38
N PRO A 149 -8.82 23.56 13.29
CA PRO A 149 -9.50 24.80 12.94
C PRO A 149 -8.60 25.80 12.21
N PHE A 150 -7.27 25.65 12.29
CA PHE A 150 -6.30 26.54 11.62
C PHE A 150 -5.76 25.95 10.31
N TYR A 151 -6.27 24.79 9.87
CA TYR A 151 -5.89 24.21 8.60
C TYR A 151 -6.40 25.06 7.43
N GLY A 152 -5.49 25.77 6.77
CA GLY A 152 -5.80 26.65 5.63
C GLY A 152 -5.98 25.93 4.29
N GLY A 153 -5.93 24.60 4.27
CA GLY A 153 -6.18 23.80 3.06
C GLY A 153 -7.66 23.41 2.90
N VAL A 154 -7.98 22.86 1.73
CA VAL A 154 -9.29 22.24 1.47
C VAL A 154 -9.45 20.97 2.31
N LYS A 155 -10.60 20.85 2.98
CA LYS A 155 -10.97 19.71 3.82
C LYS A 155 -11.62 18.60 3.00
#